data_AF-A0AAW9QG06-F1
#
_entry.id   AF-A0AAW9QG06-F1
#
_cell.length_a   1.000
_cell.length_b   1.000
_cell.length_c   1.000
_cell.angle_alpha   90.00
_cell.angle_beta   90.00
_cell.angle_gamma   90.00
#
_symmetry.space_group_name_H-M   'P 1'
#
loop_
_entity.id
_entity.type
_entity.pdbx_description
1 polymer ?
#
loop_
_entity_poly.entity_id
_entity_poly.type
_entity_poly.pdbx_seq_one_letter_code
_entity_poly.pdbx_strand_id
1 'polypeptide(L)'
;MRDPEVHCAVATRPLPPPAHVSSPAACTRVPELDRAQRVASDCVSPEDIDWLSKGFSAFLASGGRLPLERCLHLPTNESALRRARRDHWLRHAWSCLETESSPWRRSELLAAEVRRFESRKWARWSMLERPPEGCGALDRALFEAFRAHGRVPSTAMQLHNIAGVRKAA
;
A
#
# COMPACT_ATOMS: atom_id res chain seq x y z
N MET A 1 -48.99 -14.80 -63.92
CA MET A 1 -47.98 -13.73 -63.89
C MET A 1 -47.65 -13.46 -62.43
N ARG A 2 -46.54 -14.01 -61.94
CA ARG A 2 -46.02 -13.81 -60.59
C ARG A 2 -44.55 -13.41 -60.72
N ASP A 3 -44.19 -12.35 -60.00
CA ASP A 3 -42.87 -11.71 -59.95
C ASP A 3 -41.74 -12.65 -59.49
N PRO A 4 -40.48 -12.37 -59.88
CA PRO A 4 -39.32 -13.11 -59.41
C PRO A 4 -38.84 -12.61 -58.03
N GLU A 5 -38.62 -13.54 -57.10
CA GLU A 5 -38.03 -13.28 -55.78
C GLU A 5 -36.56 -12.85 -55.91
N VAL A 6 -36.28 -11.63 -55.45
CA VAL A 6 -34.93 -11.07 -55.28
C VAL A 6 -34.37 -11.58 -53.96
N HIS A 7 -33.40 -12.50 -54.01
CA HIS A 7 -32.59 -12.89 -52.85
C HIS A 7 -31.54 -11.80 -52.55
N CYS A 8 -31.83 -10.93 -51.58
CA CYS A 8 -30.83 -10.08 -50.95
C CYS A 8 -30.00 -10.91 -49.95
N ALA A 9 -28.75 -11.19 -50.29
CA ALA A 9 -27.76 -11.75 -49.37
C ALA A 9 -27.33 -10.67 -48.35
N VAL A 10 -27.77 -10.81 -47.10
CA VAL A 10 -27.30 -9.97 -46.00
C VAL A 10 -25.96 -10.50 -45.51
N ALA A 11 -24.87 -9.83 -45.92
CA ALA A 11 -23.53 -10.10 -45.44
C ALA A 11 -23.42 -9.73 -43.95
N THR A 12 -23.32 -10.74 -43.08
CA THR A 12 -23.08 -10.56 -41.64
C THR A 12 -21.61 -10.16 -41.45
N ARG A 13 -21.35 -8.90 -41.11
CA ARG A 13 -20.00 -8.46 -40.69
C ARG A 13 -19.70 -9.03 -39.30
N PRO A 14 -18.53 -9.66 -39.07
CA PRO A 14 -18.14 -10.08 -37.74
C PRO A 14 -17.90 -8.87 -36.82
N LEU A 15 -18.46 -8.94 -35.61
CA LEU A 15 -18.25 -7.96 -34.54
C LEU A 15 -16.75 -7.87 -34.20
N PRO A 16 -16.19 -6.66 -34.02
CA PRO A 16 -14.85 -6.51 -33.48
C PRO A 16 -14.79 -7.05 -32.04
N PRO A 17 -13.69 -7.68 -31.62
CA PRO A 17 -13.54 -8.15 -30.25
C PRO A 17 -13.62 -6.98 -29.26
N PRO A 18 -14.13 -7.21 -28.04
CA PRO A 18 -14.28 -6.15 -27.05
C PRO A 18 -12.93 -5.53 -26.75
N ALA A 19 -12.88 -4.19 -26.80
CA ALA A 19 -11.72 -3.41 -26.41
C ALA A 19 -11.26 -3.86 -25.02
N HIS A 20 -10.03 -4.34 -24.93
CA HIS A 20 -9.36 -4.52 -23.65
C HIS A 20 -9.42 -3.17 -22.92
N VAL A 21 -10.22 -3.14 -21.86
CA VAL A 21 -10.20 -2.06 -20.88
C VAL A 21 -8.82 -2.11 -20.25
N SER A 22 -7.88 -1.37 -20.82
CA SER A 22 -6.63 -1.01 -20.17
C SER A 22 -7.02 -0.22 -18.94
N SER A 23 -7.15 -0.94 -17.81
CA SER A 23 -7.29 -0.34 -16.50
C SER A 23 -6.11 0.60 -16.30
N PRO A 24 -6.31 1.89 -15.96
CA PRO A 24 -5.21 2.79 -15.72
C PRO A 24 -4.48 2.27 -14.49
N ALA A 25 -3.31 1.67 -14.71
CA ALA A 25 -2.34 1.38 -13.67
C ALA A 25 -1.93 2.72 -13.06
N ALA A 26 -2.72 3.20 -12.10
CA ALA A 26 -2.31 4.18 -11.14
C ALA A 26 -1.09 3.55 -10.46
N CYS A 27 0.09 3.98 -10.90
CA CYS A 27 1.37 3.53 -10.40
C CYS A 27 1.53 4.09 -8.98
N THR A 28 0.73 3.57 -8.04
CA THR A 28 0.93 3.77 -6.61
C THR A 28 2.24 3.08 -6.30
N ARG A 29 3.32 3.86 -6.15
CA ARG A 29 4.58 3.33 -5.67
C ARG A 29 4.34 2.82 -4.26
N VAL A 30 4.09 1.52 -4.14
CA VAL A 30 4.10 0.83 -2.87
C VAL A 30 5.51 0.97 -2.31
N PRO A 31 5.69 1.58 -1.14
CA PRO A 31 6.99 1.68 -0.49
C PRO A 31 7.65 0.31 -0.36
N GLU A 32 8.96 0.28 -0.47
CA GLU A 32 9.73 -0.96 -0.56
C GLU A 32 9.58 -1.83 0.70
N LEU A 33 9.34 -1.20 1.86
CA LEU A 33 9.02 -1.92 3.09
C LEU A 33 7.64 -2.61 3.04
N ASP A 34 6.64 -2.00 2.40
CA ASP A 34 5.33 -2.63 2.22
C ASP A 34 5.45 -3.83 1.28
N ARG A 35 6.28 -3.73 0.23
CA ARG A 35 6.62 -4.88 -0.65
C ARG A 35 7.29 -5.99 0.16
N ALA A 36 8.32 -5.65 0.95
CA ALA A 36 9.01 -6.62 1.81
C ALA A 36 8.06 -7.30 2.81
N GLN A 37 7.15 -6.53 3.43
CA GLN A 37 6.18 -7.08 4.38
C GLN A 37 5.21 -8.05 3.71
N ARG A 38 4.75 -7.75 2.49
CA ARG A 38 3.90 -8.65 1.70
C ARG A 38 4.62 -9.95 1.36
N VAL A 39 5.85 -9.84 0.86
CA VAL A 39 6.68 -11.00 0.53
C VAL A 39 6.93 -11.87 1.76
N ALA A 40 7.23 -11.26 2.91
CA ALA A 40 7.43 -11.96 4.17
C ALA A 40 6.14 -12.60 4.74
N SER A 41 4.96 -12.22 4.24
CA SER A 41 3.66 -12.75 4.66
C SER A 41 3.07 -13.72 3.63
N ASP A 42 3.90 -14.27 2.73
CA ASP A 42 3.50 -15.17 1.62
C ASP A 42 2.45 -14.58 0.64
N CYS A 43 2.25 -13.25 0.66
CA CYS A 43 1.35 -12.53 -0.23
C CYS A 43 2.13 -11.94 -1.42
N VAL A 44 2.72 -12.80 -2.24
CA VAL A 44 3.66 -12.39 -3.30
C VAL A 44 2.93 -12.14 -4.62
N SER A 45 3.11 -10.95 -5.21
CA SER A 45 2.66 -10.63 -6.57
C SER A 45 3.77 -10.79 -7.61
N PRO A 46 3.45 -10.90 -8.92
CA PRO A 46 4.47 -10.91 -9.98
C PRO A 46 5.41 -9.69 -9.96
N GLU A 47 4.90 -8.51 -9.58
CA GLU A 47 5.72 -7.30 -9.43
C GLU A 47 6.70 -7.38 -8.27
N ASP A 48 6.37 -8.12 -7.21
CA ASP A 48 7.26 -8.32 -6.08
C ASP A 48 8.40 -9.29 -6.47
N ILE A 49 8.09 -10.31 -7.29
CA ILE A 49 9.11 -11.23 -7.85
C ILE A 49 10.07 -10.48 -8.79
N ASP A 50 9.57 -9.62 -9.67
CA ASP A 50 10.41 -8.80 -10.55
C ASP A 50 11.32 -7.86 -9.73
N TRP A 51 10.77 -7.22 -8.69
CA TRP A 51 11.54 -6.39 -7.77
C TRP A 51 12.64 -7.19 -7.04
N LEU A 52 12.32 -8.38 -6.51
CA LEU A 52 13.31 -9.26 -5.88
C LEU A 52 14.39 -9.67 -6.89
N SER A 53 14.00 -10.09 -8.09
CA SER A 53 14.91 -10.54 -9.15
C SER A 53 15.89 -9.43 -9.55
N LYS A 54 15.41 -8.19 -9.68
CA LYS A 54 16.25 -7.01 -9.92
C LYS A 54 17.22 -6.75 -8.77
N GLY A 55 16.77 -6.86 -7.53
CA GLY A 55 17.60 -6.69 -6.35
C GLY A 55 18.73 -7.73 -6.26
N PHE A 56 18.41 -9.01 -6.42
CA PHE A 56 19.41 -10.09 -6.45
C PHE A 56 20.35 -9.96 -7.65
N SER A 57 19.86 -9.57 -8.82
CA SER A 57 20.72 -9.33 -9.99
C SER A 57 21.74 -8.23 -9.72
N ALA A 58 21.32 -7.12 -9.11
CA ALA A 58 22.22 -6.04 -8.73
C ALA A 58 23.23 -6.45 -7.64
N PHE A 59 22.80 -7.24 -6.66
CA PHE A 59 23.66 -7.80 -5.62
C PHE A 59 24.78 -8.65 -6.24
N LEU A 60 24.40 -9.59 -7.11
CA LEU A 60 25.34 -10.48 -7.80
C LEU A 60 26.26 -9.72 -8.76
N ALA A 61 25.75 -8.76 -9.52
CA ALA A 61 26.55 -7.91 -10.41
C ALA A 61 27.59 -7.07 -9.65
N SER A 62 27.31 -6.71 -8.39
CA SER A 62 28.27 -6.03 -7.51
C SER A 62 29.32 -6.96 -6.90
N GLY A 63 29.24 -8.28 -7.12
CA GLY A 63 30.06 -9.28 -6.45
C GLY A 63 29.83 -9.31 -4.93
N GLY A 64 28.60 -9.00 -4.48
CA GLY A 64 28.25 -8.92 -3.05
C GLY A 64 28.82 -7.71 -2.31
N ARG A 65 29.44 -6.75 -3.00
CA ARG A 65 29.99 -5.53 -2.38
C ARG A 65 28.90 -4.58 -1.89
N LEU A 66 27.75 -4.57 -2.57
CA LEU A 66 26.58 -3.83 -2.12
C LEU A 66 25.68 -4.76 -1.29
N PRO A 67 25.24 -4.35 -0.09
CA PRO A 67 24.32 -5.14 0.71
C PRO A 67 22.94 -5.20 0.03
N LEU A 68 22.25 -6.32 0.20
CA LEU A 68 20.99 -6.62 -0.50
C LEU A 68 19.90 -5.58 -0.21
N GLU A 69 19.86 -5.01 0.98
CA GLU A 69 18.96 -3.93 1.38
C GLU A 69 19.11 -2.72 0.46
N ARG A 70 20.35 -2.36 0.07
CA ARG A 70 20.58 -1.26 -0.88
C ARG A 70 20.13 -1.61 -2.27
N CYS A 71 20.35 -2.84 -2.72
CA CYS A 71 19.89 -3.32 -4.02
C CYS A 71 18.35 -3.35 -4.12
N LEU A 72 17.67 -3.63 -3.01
CA LEU A 72 16.21 -3.64 -2.89
C LEU A 72 15.62 -2.27 -2.52
N HIS A 73 16.46 -1.25 -2.32
CA HIS A 73 16.07 0.09 -1.84
C HIS A 73 15.33 0.07 -0.48
N LEU A 74 15.65 -0.91 0.37
CA LEU A 74 15.18 -0.97 1.74
C LEU A 74 15.93 0.04 2.64
N PRO A 75 15.29 0.50 3.73
CA PRO A 75 15.97 1.34 4.71
C PRO A 75 17.19 0.64 5.31
N THR A 76 18.36 1.25 5.21
CA THR A 76 19.64 0.69 5.68
C THR A 76 20.01 1.09 7.10
N ASN A 77 19.39 2.14 7.64
CA ASN A 77 19.63 2.59 9.00
C ASN A 77 18.37 2.43 9.86
N GLU A 78 18.59 2.28 11.16
CA GLU A 78 17.55 1.93 12.12
C GLU A 78 16.45 3.00 12.22
N SER A 79 16.81 4.28 12.13
CA SER A 79 15.84 5.38 12.22
C SER A 79 14.93 5.43 10.99
N ALA A 80 15.47 5.20 9.79
CA ALA A 80 14.71 5.09 8.55
C ALA A 80 13.82 3.83 8.57
N LEU A 81 14.32 2.70 9.08
CA LEU A 81 13.52 1.49 9.24
C LEU A 81 12.36 1.71 10.20
N ARG A 82 12.61 2.30 11.38
CA ARG A 82 11.57 2.66 12.36
C ARG A 82 10.52 3.58 11.75
N ARG A 83 10.93 4.60 10.99
CA ARG A 83 10.03 5.49 10.26
C ARG A 83 9.19 4.74 9.21
N ALA A 84 9.81 3.89 8.40
CA ALA A 84 9.11 3.14 7.37
C ALA A 84 8.10 2.15 7.99
N ARG A 85 8.44 1.48 9.10
CA ARG A 85 7.53 0.61 9.86
C ARG A 85 6.35 1.39 10.42
N ARG A 86 6.59 2.59 10.98
CA ARG A 86 5.50 3.49 11.40
C ARG A 86 4.58 3.81 10.23
N ASP A 87 5.15 4.22 9.10
CA ASP A 87 4.36 4.64 7.94
C ASP A 87 3.55 3.47 7.35
N HIS A 88 4.10 2.25 7.33
CA HIS A 88 3.37 1.03 6.99
C HIS A 88 2.12 0.86 7.85
N TRP A 89 2.27 0.89 9.18
CA TRP A 89 1.15 0.72 10.10
C TRP A 89 0.14 1.87 10.02
N LEU A 90 0.57 3.09 9.73
CA LEU A 90 -0.33 4.21 9.49
C LEU A 90 -1.14 4.05 8.20
N ARG A 91 -0.58 3.45 7.14
CA ARG A 91 -1.36 3.09 5.93
C ARG A 91 -2.39 2.01 6.26
N HIS A 92 -2.02 1.03 7.07
CA HIS A 92 -2.94 0.01 7.54
C HIS A 92 -4.05 0.60 8.44
N ALA A 93 -3.71 1.52 9.33
CA ALA A 93 -4.69 2.23 10.16
C ALA A 93 -5.65 3.05 9.28
N TRP A 94 -5.12 3.72 8.25
CA TRP A 94 -5.90 4.45 7.27
C TRP A 94 -6.86 3.51 6.53
N SER A 95 -6.41 2.33 6.08
CA SER A 95 -7.23 1.35 5.37
C SER A 95 -8.33 0.70 6.24
N CYS A 96 -8.23 0.75 7.57
CA CYS A 96 -9.28 0.30 8.49
C CYS A 96 -10.46 1.26 8.62
N LEU A 97 -10.31 2.53 8.21
CA LEU A 97 -11.39 3.52 8.26
C LEU A 97 -12.37 3.32 7.09
N GLU A 98 -13.58 3.87 7.16
CA GLU A 98 -14.63 3.66 6.15
C GLU A 98 -14.21 4.10 4.73
N THR A 99 -14.56 3.27 3.74
CA THR A 99 -14.19 3.46 2.33
C THR A 99 -15.06 4.50 1.62
N GLU A 100 -16.26 4.80 2.14
CA GLU A 100 -17.19 5.78 1.53
C GLU A 100 -16.75 7.25 1.75
N SER A 101 -15.78 7.47 2.63
CA SER A 101 -15.19 8.78 2.88
C SER A 101 -14.22 9.20 1.77
N SER A 102 -14.19 10.50 1.44
CA SER A 102 -13.12 11.03 0.57
C SER A 102 -11.73 10.76 1.17
N PRO A 103 -10.67 10.61 0.35
CA PRO A 103 -9.32 10.35 0.86
C PRO A 103 -8.81 11.37 1.88
N TRP A 104 -9.20 12.65 1.70
CA TRP A 104 -8.90 13.70 2.66
C TRP A 104 -9.67 13.51 3.97
N ARG A 105 -10.99 13.27 3.90
CA ARG A 105 -11.83 13.04 5.07
C ARG A 105 -11.34 11.85 5.89
N ARG A 106 -10.89 10.79 5.24
CA ARG A 106 -10.30 9.62 5.89
C ARG A 106 -9.02 9.96 6.66
N SER A 107 -8.18 10.84 6.11
CA SER A 107 -7.00 11.35 6.81
C SER A 107 -7.35 12.26 8.00
N GLU A 108 -8.44 13.03 7.94
CA GLU A 108 -8.96 13.80 9.08
C GLU A 108 -9.42 12.87 10.21
N LEU A 109 -10.16 11.81 9.87
CA LEU A 109 -10.60 10.80 10.82
C LEU A 109 -9.41 10.09 11.46
N LEU A 110 -8.42 9.68 10.67
CA LEU A 110 -7.19 9.09 11.19
C LEU A 110 -6.44 10.04 12.13
N ALA A 111 -6.37 11.33 11.79
CA ALA A 111 -5.74 12.33 12.64
C ALA A 111 -6.44 12.46 14.00
N ALA A 112 -7.77 12.41 14.02
CA ALA A 112 -8.55 12.40 15.25
C ALA A 112 -8.29 11.13 16.08
N GLU A 113 -8.28 9.97 15.44
CA GLU A 113 -8.03 8.69 16.11
C GLU A 113 -6.60 8.55 16.64
N VAL A 114 -5.58 9.05 15.92
CA VAL A 114 -4.19 9.12 16.42
C VAL A 114 -4.13 9.91 17.72
N ARG A 115 -4.72 11.12 17.76
CA ARG A 115 -4.73 11.96 18.97
C ARG A 115 -5.51 11.32 20.13
N ARG A 116 -6.63 10.66 19.81
CA ARG A 116 -7.44 9.94 20.80
C ARG A 116 -6.69 8.74 21.37
N PHE A 117 -6.01 7.97 20.52
CA PHE A 117 -5.21 6.83 20.92
C PHE A 117 -4.03 7.26 21.81
N GLU A 118 -3.30 8.28 21.38
CA GLU A 118 -2.17 8.85 22.12
C GLU A 118 -2.59 9.31 23.53
N SER A 119 -3.68 10.08 23.62
CA SER A 119 -4.14 10.62 24.90
C SER A 119 -4.80 9.59 25.83
N ARG A 120 -5.51 8.59 25.30
CA ARG A 120 -6.34 7.68 26.13
C ARG A 120 -5.77 6.27 26.31
N LYS A 121 -5.06 5.75 25.32
CA LYS A 121 -4.63 4.34 25.28
C LYS A 121 -3.12 4.22 25.42
N TRP A 122 -2.36 5.06 24.70
CA TRP A 122 -0.91 4.91 24.59
C TRP A 122 -0.19 4.97 25.95
N ALA A 123 -0.58 5.88 26.85
CA ALA A 123 0.01 5.97 28.19
C ALA A 123 -0.03 4.63 28.98
N ARG A 124 -1.07 3.82 28.76
CA ARG A 124 -1.24 2.50 29.40
C ARG A 124 -0.64 1.36 28.58
N TRP A 125 -0.56 1.54 27.27
CA TRP A 125 -0.16 0.48 26.34
C TRP A 125 1.33 0.53 25.99
N SER A 126 2.01 1.65 26.22
CA SER A 126 3.40 1.89 25.79
C SER A 126 4.41 0.87 26.33
N MET A 127 4.15 0.31 27.52
CA MET A 127 5.00 -0.71 28.14
C MET A 127 4.69 -2.14 27.67
N LEU A 128 3.61 -2.34 26.91
CA LEU A 128 3.24 -3.66 26.42
C LEU A 128 4.14 -4.09 25.26
N GLU A 129 4.43 -5.39 25.18
CA GLU A 129 5.12 -5.98 24.03
C GLU A 129 4.21 -6.16 22.83
N ARG A 130 2.93 -6.40 23.08
CA ARG A 130 1.92 -6.68 22.09
C ARG A 130 0.65 -5.86 22.39
N PRO A 131 -0.15 -5.54 21.37
CA PRO A 131 -1.43 -4.88 21.58
C PRO A 131 -2.34 -5.81 22.41
N PRO A 132 -3.20 -5.26 23.29
CA PRO A 132 -4.11 -6.07 24.10
C PRO A 132 -5.00 -7.00 23.25
N GLU A 133 -5.28 -8.19 23.78
CA GLU A 133 -6.19 -9.13 23.14
C GLU A 133 -7.58 -8.51 22.96
N GLY A 134 -8.22 -8.82 21.82
CA GLY A 134 -9.55 -8.27 21.48
C GLY A 134 -9.57 -6.81 21.04
N CYS A 135 -8.43 -6.09 20.98
CA CYS A 135 -8.44 -4.73 20.42
C CYS A 135 -8.80 -4.75 18.92
N GLY A 136 -9.50 -3.71 18.45
CA GLY A 136 -9.87 -3.58 17.04
C GLY A 136 -8.65 -3.44 16.13
N ALA A 137 -8.83 -3.71 14.83
CA ALA A 137 -7.76 -3.63 13.83
C ALA A 137 -7.11 -2.24 13.77
N LEU A 138 -7.90 -1.17 13.90
CA LEU A 138 -7.40 0.21 13.95
C LEU A 138 -6.47 0.44 15.16
N ASP A 139 -6.91 0.03 16.36
CA ASP A 139 -6.11 0.17 17.59
C ASP A 139 -4.82 -0.63 17.52
N ARG A 140 -4.88 -1.84 16.94
CA ARG A 140 -3.72 -2.69 16.69
C ARG A 140 -2.71 -1.98 15.78
N ALA A 141 -3.17 -1.45 14.65
CA ALA A 141 -2.31 -0.72 13.72
C ALA A 141 -1.70 0.54 14.38
N LEU A 142 -2.49 1.30 15.16
CA LEU A 142 -1.98 2.46 15.89
C LEU A 142 -0.94 2.07 16.95
N PHE A 143 -1.18 1.00 17.72
CA PHE A 143 -0.21 0.47 18.69
C PHE A 143 1.14 0.20 18.03
N GLU A 144 1.14 -0.52 16.91
CA GLU A 144 2.34 -0.87 16.18
C GLU A 144 3.04 0.37 15.58
N ALA A 145 2.27 1.36 15.10
CA ALA A 145 2.83 2.62 14.62
C ALA A 145 3.56 3.40 15.74
N PHE A 146 2.97 3.48 16.93
CA PHE A 146 3.57 4.14 18.10
C PHE A 146 4.79 3.37 18.64
N ARG A 147 4.76 2.03 18.64
CA ARG A 147 5.93 1.20 19.02
C ARG A 147 7.07 1.33 18.02
N ALA A 148 6.78 1.43 16.73
CA ALA A 148 7.79 1.52 15.68
C ALA A 148 8.61 2.81 15.77
N HIS A 149 8.00 3.94 16.14
CA HIS A 149 8.68 5.24 16.18
C HIS A 149 8.04 6.18 17.20
N GLY A 150 8.85 6.74 18.11
CA GLY A 150 8.37 7.57 19.22
C GLY A 150 7.65 8.88 18.84
N ARG A 151 7.67 9.27 17.55
CA ARG A 151 6.86 10.38 17.02
C ARG A 151 5.95 9.91 15.89
N VAL A 152 4.65 9.92 16.17
CA VAL A 152 3.58 9.62 15.22
C VAL A 152 2.96 10.93 14.71
N PRO A 153 2.83 11.13 13.38
CA PRO A 153 2.15 12.30 12.83
C PRO A 153 0.68 12.35 13.25
N SER A 154 0.24 13.49 13.76
CA SER A 154 -1.14 13.71 14.23
C SER A 154 -1.91 14.71 13.37
N THR A 155 -1.34 15.15 12.24
CA THR A 155 -1.99 16.07 11.30
C THR A 155 -2.56 15.32 10.10
N ALA A 156 -3.75 15.71 9.64
CA ALA A 156 -4.41 15.10 8.49
C ALA A 156 -3.54 15.20 7.22
N MET A 157 -2.84 16.32 7.02
CA MET A 157 -1.91 16.52 5.90
C MET A 157 -0.80 15.46 5.87
N GLN A 158 -0.09 15.26 6.98
CA GLN A 158 1.01 14.29 7.02
C GLN A 158 0.50 12.86 6.85
N LEU A 159 -0.63 12.53 7.46
CA LEU A 159 -1.26 11.23 7.34
C LEU A 159 -1.77 10.97 5.92
N HIS A 160 -2.31 11.99 5.26
CA HIS A 160 -2.68 11.92 3.85
C HIS A 160 -1.47 11.69 2.95
N ASN A 161 -0.34 12.37 3.20
CA ASN A 161 0.89 12.15 2.43
C ASN A 161 1.43 10.72 2.62
N ILE A 162 1.33 10.17 3.83
CA ILE A 162 1.75 8.80 4.15
C ILE A 162 0.83 7.78 3.48
N ALA A 163 -0.48 7.98 3.55
CA ALA A 163 -1.49 7.13 2.93
C ALA A 163 -1.42 7.18 1.40
N GLY A 164 -1.19 8.37 0.87
CA GLY A 164 -1.36 8.67 -0.54
C GLY A 164 -0.20 8.26 -1.43
N VAL A 165 1.00 7.93 -0.88
CA VAL A 165 2.29 7.74 -1.59
C VAL A 165 2.20 7.99 -3.10
N ARG A 166 1.96 9.26 -3.44
CA ARG A 166 2.38 9.88 -4.67
C ARG A 166 3.67 10.59 -4.28
N LYS A 167 4.73 10.36 -5.04
CA LYS A 167 5.91 11.22 -4.93
C LYS A 167 5.49 12.65 -5.29
N ALA A 168 5.97 13.57 -4.48
CA ALA A 168 6.15 14.96 -4.85
C ALA A 168 7.08 15.09 -6.08
N ALA A 169 6.86 16.20 -6.80
CA ALA A 169 7.57 16.76 -7.95
C ALA A 169 7.46 15.99 -9.26
#